data_AF-A0A937NWP2-F1
#
_entry.id   AF-A0A937NWP2-F1
#
_cell.length_a   1.000
_cell.length_b   1.000
_cell.length_c   1.000
_cell.angle_alpha   90.00
_cell.angle_beta   90.00
_cell.angle_gamma   90.00
#
_symmetry.space_group_name_H-M   'P 1'
#
loop_
_entity.id
_entity.type
_entity.pdbx_description
1 polymer ?
#
loop_
_entity_poly.entity_id
_entity_poly.type
_entity_poly.pdbx_seq_one_letter_code
_entity_poly.pdbx_strand_id
1 'polypeptide(L)'
;MSYPMVEALKHLSHSDSFEDCAVPAGITGAEYKPLVGKYLDFQDLRKVTAADWQFIIKENIKKANLIAEGTYCIPPTLPHQRKLLDGQLQRYKTPVGNIAVLSAFPLFLRDYFGESILV
;
A
#
# COMPACT_ATOMS: atom_id res chain seq x y z
N MET A 1 0.77 -5.25 12.59
CA MET A 1 0.41 -3.89 13.01
C MET A 1 -0.32 -3.24 11.85
N SER A 2 -1.65 -3.27 11.87
CA SER A 2 -2.49 -2.75 10.80
C SER A 2 -2.93 -1.34 11.20
N TYR A 3 -2.36 -0.33 10.57
CA TYR A 3 -2.88 1.04 10.61
C TYR A 3 -4.30 1.05 10.04
N PRO A 4 -5.15 2.05 10.38
CA PRO A 4 -6.55 1.99 9.98
C PRO A 4 -6.62 1.86 8.45
N MET A 5 -7.19 0.73 8.00
CA MET A 5 -7.00 0.18 6.65
C MET A 5 -7.52 1.12 5.56
N VAL A 6 -8.46 1.99 5.92
CA VAL A 6 -9.08 2.95 5.01
C VAL A 6 -8.09 4.05 4.65
N GLU A 7 -7.32 4.59 5.59
CA GLU A 7 -6.37 5.66 5.35
C GLU A 7 -5.20 5.21 4.46
N ALA A 8 -4.76 3.94 4.57
CA ALA A 8 -3.75 3.40 3.66
C ALA A 8 -4.22 3.34 2.20
N LEU A 9 -5.52 3.14 1.95
CA LEU A 9 -6.09 3.20 0.60
C LEU A 9 -6.10 4.62 0.02
N LYS A 10 -6.16 5.63 0.90
CA LYS A 10 -6.21 7.05 0.51
C LYS A 10 -4.81 7.65 0.32
N HIS A 11 -3.78 7.00 0.83
CA HIS A 11 -2.40 7.47 0.83
C HIS A 11 -1.69 7.11 -0.49
N LEU A 12 -2.34 7.45 -1.59
CA LEU A 12 -1.86 7.30 -2.97
C LEU A 12 -2.24 8.57 -3.74
N SER A 13 -1.49 8.87 -4.78
CA SER A 13 -1.76 9.94 -5.73
C SER A 13 -1.39 9.46 -7.12
N HIS A 14 -2.08 9.96 -8.15
CA HIS A 14 -1.69 9.76 -9.54
C HIS A 14 -0.41 10.53 -9.89
N SER A 15 -0.11 11.63 -9.19
CA SER A 15 1.06 12.48 -9.45
C SER A 15 2.34 12.02 -8.74
N ASP A 16 2.21 11.30 -7.63
CA ASP A 16 3.32 11.03 -6.72
C ASP A 16 3.67 9.54 -6.72
N SER A 17 4.97 9.23 -6.59
CA SER A 17 5.43 7.85 -6.52
C SER A 17 4.99 7.17 -5.23
N PHE A 18 4.19 6.11 -5.34
CA PHE A 18 3.84 5.26 -4.20
C PHE A 18 4.99 4.31 -3.80
N GLU A 19 5.98 4.11 -4.68
CA GLU A 19 7.14 3.25 -4.48
C GLU A 19 7.92 3.59 -3.20
N ASP A 20 8.08 4.88 -2.89
CA ASP A 20 8.84 5.36 -1.73
C ASP A 20 7.94 5.73 -0.53
N CYS A 21 6.61 5.57 -0.65
CA CYS A 21 5.67 5.93 0.40
C CYS A 21 5.87 5.11 1.69
N ALA A 22 6.30 5.78 2.76
CA ALA A 22 6.53 5.20 4.08
C ALA A 22 6.28 6.25 5.17
N VAL A 23 5.95 5.79 6.37
CA VAL A 23 5.70 6.65 7.54
C VAL A 23 6.52 6.21 8.74
N PRO A 24 6.81 7.10 9.71
CA PRO A 24 7.48 6.71 10.95
C PRO A 24 6.74 5.58 11.66
N ALA A 25 7.47 4.58 12.16
CA ALA A 25 6.88 3.39 12.75
C ALA A 25 6.03 3.68 14.00
N GLY A 26 6.33 4.77 14.71
CA GLY A 26 5.62 5.24 15.89
C GLY A 26 4.52 6.27 15.61
N ILE A 27 4.20 6.56 14.34
CA ILE A 27 3.13 7.51 14.00
C ILE A 27 1.81 7.05 14.61
N THR A 28 1.06 7.95 15.23
CA THR A 28 -0.25 7.62 15.79
C THR A 28 -1.35 7.82 14.75
N GLY A 29 -2.53 7.25 14.97
CA GLY A 29 -3.68 7.50 14.11
C GLY A 29 -4.11 8.98 14.07
N ALA A 30 -3.86 9.73 15.15
CA ALA A 30 -4.14 11.16 15.22
C ALA A 30 -3.20 11.99 14.33
N GLU A 31 -1.97 11.51 14.10
CA GLU A 31 -0.99 12.15 13.23
C GLU A 31 -1.11 11.65 11.77
N TYR A 32 -1.42 10.37 11.58
CA TYR A 32 -1.53 9.76 10.26
C TYR A 32 -2.74 10.27 9.48
N LYS A 33 -3.91 10.40 10.12
CA LYS A 33 -5.13 10.86 9.43
C LYS A 33 -4.98 12.24 8.77
N PRO A 34 -4.47 13.29 9.46
CA PRO A 34 -4.22 14.59 8.82
C PRO A 34 -3.15 14.54 7.74
N LEU A 35 -2.13 13.68 7.88
CA LEU A 35 -1.10 13.49 6.86
C LEU A 35 -1.71 12.97 5.56
N VAL A 36 -2.50 11.89 5.66
CA VAL A 36 -3.22 11.33 4.52
C VAL A 36 -4.26 12.30 3.97
N GLY A 37 -4.85 13.14 4.82
CA GLY A 37 -5.78 14.21 4.44
C GLY A 37 -5.25 15.21 3.39
N LYS A 38 -3.94 15.25 3.16
CA LYS A 38 -3.30 16.10 2.14
C LYS A 38 -3.36 15.52 0.73
N TYR A 39 -3.47 14.21 0.60
CA TYR A 39 -3.68 13.53 -0.68
C TYR A 39 -5.11 13.78 -1.11
N LEU A 40 -5.37 14.24 -2.34
CA LEU A 40 -6.73 14.64 -2.75
C LEU A 40 -7.45 13.58 -3.58
N ASP A 41 -6.70 12.81 -4.38
CA ASP A 41 -7.22 11.93 -5.41
C ASP A 41 -8.21 10.88 -4.89
N PHE A 42 -7.94 10.32 -3.71
CA PHE A 42 -8.74 9.22 -3.14
C PHE A 42 -9.37 9.57 -1.78
N GLN A 43 -9.50 10.85 -1.42
CA GLN A 43 -10.08 11.25 -0.12
C GLN A 43 -11.48 10.71 0.11
N ASP A 44 -12.32 10.84 -0.91
CA ASP A 44 -13.69 10.38 -0.91
C ASP A 44 -13.79 9.09 -1.72
N LEU A 45 -13.67 7.95 -1.02
CA LEU A 45 -13.74 6.61 -1.63
C LEU A 45 -15.06 6.34 -2.37
N ARG A 46 -16.11 7.13 -2.14
CA ARG A 46 -17.39 7.02 -2.86
C ARG A 46 -17.32 7.58 -4.28
N LYS A 47 -16.32 8.42 -4.56
CA LYS A 47 -16.07 9.04 -5.87
C LYS A 47 -15.01 8.30 -6.69
N VAL A 48 -14.37 7.29 -6.10
CA VAL A 48 -13.33 6.48 -6.74
C VAL A 48 -13.97 5.66 -7.86
N THR A 49 -13.49 5.85 -9.08
CA THR A 49 -13.98 5.16 -10.26
C THR A 49 -13.42 3.74 -10.32
N ALA A 50 -13.91 2.92 -11.27
CA ALA A 50 -13.33 1.60 -11.51
C ALA A 50 -11.85 1.68 -11.92
N ALA A 51 -11.46 2.70 -12.70
CA ALA A 51 -10.07 2.92 -13.11
C ALA A 51 -9.19 3.29 -11.91
N ASP A 52 -9.70 4.13 -10.99
CA ASP A 52 -8.98 4.46 -9.76
C ASP A 52 -8.82 3.22 -8.86
N TRP A 53 -9.83 2.37 -8.76
CA TRP A 53 -9.72 1.10 -8.04
C TRP A 53 -8.65 0.19 -8.65
N GLN A 54 -8.60 0.06 -9.98
CA GLN A 54 -7.53 -0.69 -10.63
C GLN A 54 -6.15 -0.11 -10.32
N PHE A 55 -6.02 1.23 -10.34
CA PHE A 55 -4.77 1.91 -9.99
C PHE A 55 -4.36 1.59 -8.55
N ILE A 56 -5.25 1.80 -7.58
CA ILE A 56 -5.01 1.50 -6.15
C ILE A 56 -4.57 0.04 -5.98
N ILE A 57 -5.22 -0.88 -6.68
CA ILE A 57 -4.90 -2.31 -6.61
C ILE A 57 -3.51 -2.60 -7.16
N LYS A 58 -3.22 -2.14 -8.38
CA LYS A 58 -1.93 -2.35 -9.03
C LYS A 58 -0.78 -1.77 -8.20
N GLU A 59 -0.92 -0.55 -7.69
CA GLU A 59 0.13 0.10 -6.89
C GLU A 59 0.37 -0.62 -5.55
N ASN A 60 -0.67 -1.08 -4.85
CA ASN A 60 -0.49 -1.85 -3.62
C ASN A 60 0.16 -3.23 -3.88
N ILE A 61 -0.15 -3.87 -5.01
CA ILE A 61 0.49 -5.14 -5.40
C ILE A 61 1.98 -4.93 -5.72
N LYS A 62 2.32 -3.90 -6.49
CA LYS A 62 3.72 -3.54 -6.78
C LYS A 62 4.49 -3.22 -5.50
N LYS A 63 3.87 -2.47 -4.58
CA LYS A 63 4.45 -2.13 -3.28
C LYS A 63 4.70 -3.36 -2.41
N ALA A 64 3.75 -4.29 -2.37
CA ALA A 64 3.94 -5.57 -1.68
C ALA A 64 5.15 -6.33 -2.25
N ASN A 65 5.29 -6.37 -3.57
CA ASN A 65 6.45 -6.99 -4.21
C ASN A 65 7.76 -6.26 -3.90
N LEU A 66 7.76 -4.93 -3.88
CA LEU A 66 8.92 -4.15 -3.47
C LEU A 66 9.34 -4.46 -2.03
N ILE A 67 8.38 -4.57 -1.11
CA ILE A 67 8.67 -4.89 0.29
C ILE A 67 9.29 -6.28 0.39
N ALA A 68 8.71 -7.29 -0.27
CA ALA A 68 9.14 -8.66 -0.15
C ALA A 68 10.44 -8.98 -0.94
N GLU A 69 10.50 -8.55 -2.20
CA GLU A 69 11.51 -8.97 -3.17
C GLU A 69 12.42 -7.82 -3.63
N GLY A 70 12.01 -6.56 -3.40
CA GLY A 70 12.82 -5.38 -3.74
C GLY A 70 12.61 -4.86 -5.15
N THR A 71 11.55 -5.27 -5.85
CA THR A 71 11.21 -4.78 -7.18
C THR A 71 9.79 -4.24 -7.23
N TYR A 72 9.62 -3.02 -7.76
CA TYR A 72 8.31 -2.38 -7.88
C TYR A 72 7.59 -2.76 -9.19
N CYS A 73 7.11 -4.00 -9.25
CA CYS A 73 6.38 -4.53 -10.40
C CYS A 73 5.26 -5.48 -9.95
N ILE A 74 4.31 -5.77 -10.84
CA ILE A 74 3.26 -6.75 -10.56
C ILE A 74 3.90 -8.15 -10.64
N PRO A 75 3.94 -8.91 -9.53
CA PRO A 75 4.50 -10.24 -9.55
C PRO A 75 3.49 -11.26 -10.11
N PRO A 76 3.98 -12.41 -10.64
CA PRO A 76 3.11 -13.49 -11.10
C PRO A 76 2.30 -14.12 -9.95
N THR A 77 2.85 -14.11 -8.73
CA THR A 77 2.18 -14.59 -7.51
C THR A 77 2.36 -13.60 -6.39
N LEU A 78 1.35 -13.45 -5.54
CA LEU A 78 1.45 -12.52 -4.41
C LEU A 78 2.49 -12.99 -3.40
N PRO A 79 3.30 -12.07 -2.83
CA PRO A 79 4.26 -12.44 -1.80
C PRO A 79 3.58 -13.00 -0.56
N HIS A 80 4.15 -14.06 0.00
CA HIS A 80 3.65 -14.65 1.25
C HIS A 80 3.76 -13.63 2.40
N GLN A 81 2.78 -13.63 3.31
CA GLN A 81 2.71 -12.68 4.43
C GLN A 81 3.99 -12.66 5.28
N ARG A 82 4.63 -13.82 5.47
CA ARG A 82 5.93 -13.91 6.17
C ARG A 82 7.03 -13.11 5.47
N LYS A 83 7.17 -13.24 4.15
CA LYS A 83 8.15 -12.47 3.38
C LYS A 83 7.87 -10.96 3.43
N LEU A 84 6.59 -10.57 3.38
CA LEU A 84 6.20 -9.17 3.54
C LEU A 84 6.61 -8.62 4.91
N LEU A 85 6.39 -9.40 5.98
CA LEU A 85 6.80 -9.00 7.33
C LEU A 85 8.33 -8.87 7.43
N ASP A 86 9.07 -9.88 6.96
CA ASP A 86 10.52 -9.90 7.01
C ASP A 86 11.11 -8.72 6.21
N GLY A 87 10.57 -8.48 5.00
CA GLY A 87 10.93 -7.34 4.16
C GLY A 87 10.62 -5.99 4.82
N GLN A 88 9.46 -5.86 5.48
CA GLN A 88 9.10 -4.64 6.21
C GLN A 88 10.09 -4.34 7.34
N LEU A 89 10.49 -5.37 8.10
CA LEU A 89 11.43 -5.24 9.20
C LEU A 89 12.84 -4.89 8.71
N GLN A 90 13.29 -5.54 7.64
CA GLN A 90 14.65 -5.39 7.12
C GLN A 90 14.85 -4.10 6.32
N ARG A 91 13.86 -3.66 5.53
CA ARG A 91 14.01 -2.54 4.60
C ARG A 91 13.53 -1.20 5.16
N TYR A 92 12.52 -1.21 6.03
CA TYR A 92 11.88 0.02 6.51
C TYR A 92 12.10 0.27 8.01
N LYS A 93 12.00 -0.79 8.84
CA LYS A 93 12.08 -0.61 10.29
C LYS A 93 13.51 -0.37 10.79
N THR A 94 14.49 -1.09 10.28
CA THR A 94 15.89 -0.97 10.71
C THR A 94 16.74 -0.48 9.53
N PRO A 95 17.55 0.59 9.64
CA PRO A 95 17.76 1.51 10.76
C PRO A 95 16.86 2.75 10.74
N VAL A 96 16.04 2.92 9.69
CA VAL A 96 15.32 4.17 9.41
C VAL A 96 14.16 4.45 10.39
N GLY A 97 13.61 3.40 11.01
CA GLY A 97 12.49 3.54 11.95
C GLY A 97 11.15 3.81 11.26
N ASN A 98 10.99 3.41 10.00
CA ASN A 98 9.79 3.62 9.20
C ASN A 98 9.01 2.32 8.94
N ILE A 99 7.81 2.49 8.39
CA ILE A 99 6.91 1.43 7.93
C ILE A 99 6.42 1.88 6.56
N ALA A 100 6.69 1.08 5.51
CA ALA A 100 6.06 1.28 4.20
C ALA A 100 4.53 1.25 4.33
N VAL A 101 3.89 2.17 3.62
CA VAL A 101 2.43 2.21 3.53
C VAL A 101 1.98 1.09 2.59
N LEU A 102 1.09 0.23 3.08
CA LEU A 102 0.53 -0.87 2.32
C LEU A 102 -0.87 -1.18 2.86
N SER A 103 -1.87 -1.23 1.98
CA SER A 103 -3.20 -1.72 2.33
C SER A 103 -3.30 -3.22 2.06
N ALA A 104 -3.84 -3.97 3.00
CA ALA A 104 -4.10 -5.41 2.82
C ALA A 104 -5.31 -5.69 1.93
N PHE A 105 -6.25 -4.74 1.82
CA PHE A 105 -7.49 -4.93 1.08
C PHE A 105 -7.27 -5.20 -0.42
N PRO A 106 -6.40 -4.46 -1.14
CA PRO A 106 -6.12 -4.78 -2.53
C PRO A 106 -5.42 -6.12 -2.76
N LEU A 107 -4.57 -6.56 -1.82
CA LEU A 107 -3.94 -7.88 -1.88
C LEU A 107 -4.99 -8.98 -1.70
N PHE A 108 -5.92 -8.79 -0.77
CA PHE A 108 -7.05 -9.70 -0.59
C PHE A 108 -7.92 -9.79 -1.86
N LEU A 109 -8.23 -8.67 -2.53
CA LEU A 109 -8.98 -8.69 -3.79
C LEU A 109 -8.26 -9.51 -4.86
N ARG A 110 -6.93 -9.37 -4.93
CA ARG A 110 -6.10 -10.15 -5.84
C ARG A 110 -6.05 -11.63 -5.50
N ASP A 111 -5.97 -12.00 -4.22
CA ASP A 111 -6.05 -13.40 -3.78
C ASP A 111 -7.43 -14.02 -4.09
N TYR A 112 -8.50 -13.25 -3.95
CA TYR A 112 -9.87 -13.73 -4.13
C TYR A 112 -10.29 -13.84 -5.61
N PHE A 113 -10.00 -12.81 -6.41
CA PHE A 113 -10.42 -12.72 -7.83
C PHE A 113 -9.32 -13.16 -8.82
N GLY A 114 -8.09 -13.36 -8.37
CA GLY A 114 -6.96 -13.77 -9.20
C GLY A 114 -6.55 -12.73 -10.24
N GLU A 115 -6.22 -13.18 -11.45
CA GLU A 115 -5.79 -12.32 -12.58
C GLU A 115 -6.87 -11.37 -13.08
N SER A 116 -8.14 -11.73 -12.92
CA SER A 116 -9.26 -10.95 -13.45
C SER A 116 -9.35 -9.53 -12.88
N ILE A 117 -8.87 -9.29 -11.65
CA ILE A 117 -8.95 -7.98 -11.01
C ILE A 117 -7.97 -6.94 -11.57
N LEU A 118 -6.98 -7.38 -12.37
CA LEU A 118 -6.00 -6.49 -12.98
C LEU A 118 -6.40 -5.96 -14.35
N VAL A 119 -7.49 -6.49 -14.91
CA VAL A 119 -7.98 -6.22 -16.27
C VAL A 119 -9.05 -5.14 -16.23
#